data_AF-A0A9X9YGN4-F1
#
_entry.id   AF-A0A9X9YGN4-F1
#
_cell.length_a   1.000
_cell.length_b   1.000
_cell.length_c   1.000
_cell.angle_alpha   90.00
_cell.angle_beta   90.00
_cell.angle_gamma   90.00
#
_symmetry.space_group_name_H-M   'P 1'
#
loop_
_entity.id
_entity.type
_entity.pdbx_description
1 polymer ?
#
loop_
_entity_poly.entity_id
_entity_poly.type
_entity_poly.pdbx_seq_one_letter_code
_entity_poly.pdbx_strand_id
1 'polypeptide(L)'
;MWTGLSWPERFLASAMLCAASFVLAISLREMLYWISGSASYMVPALFVIIILVELVRSAANETVLSTGQIVVLSAIGFLGALANEFTPFWIVALVAGSGLFIAFYHPRPQLAGHAAMLTATFIGLAILLLSPGNAVRMAAYPEGGKIAASFSMGLYYLWLELVRHYTESATWAWLGFVALFSVFVVPSQPRPAARLLVLMVGLVAAVLAGLYTAYVIAYFATAEDLATRGRNQVVVFLLAGGGCVVALAARFLPSLGHHAHVRMTALVACGLLSFLLLDSVALG
;
A
#
# COMPACT_ATOMS: atom_id res chain seq x y z
N MET A 1 7.77 8.61 0.68
CA MET A 1 8.37 8.78 2.02
C MET A 1 9.71 9.48 1.99
N TRP A 2 10.67 8.96 1.23
CA TRP A 2 11.99 9.56 1.14
C TRP A 2 11.99 10.78 0.21
N THR A 3 12.46 11.92 0.70
CA THR A 3 12.63 13.15 -0.06
C THR A 3 14.10 13.33 -0.43
N GLY A 4 14.40 13.90 -1.59
CA GLY A 4 15.78 14.19 -2.00
C GLY A 4 16.59 12.99 -2.49
N LEU A 5 15.94 11.85 -2.76
CA LEU A 5 16.62 10.71 -3.39
C LEU A 5 17.10 11.05 -4.81
N SER A 6 18.32 10.61 -5.11
CA SER A 6 18.86 10.55 -6.46
C SER A 6 18.09 9.54 -7.33
N TRP A 7 18.25 9.62 -8.65
CA TRP A 7 17.57 8.70 -9.56
C TRP A 7 17.94 7.22 -9.31
N PRO A 8 19.22 6.84 -9.10
CA PRO A 8 19.59 5.45 -8.79
C PRO A 8 18.94 4.92 -7.51
N GLU A 9 18.80 5.76 -6.48
CA GLU A 9 18.17 5.39 -5.21
C GLU A 9 16.67 5.15 -5.36
N ARG A 10 15.98 5.98 -6.13
CA ARG A 10 14.57 5.75 -6.47
C ARG A 10 14.38 4.48 -7.27
N PHE A 11 15.28 4.25 -8.23
CA PHE A 11 15.27 3.03 -9.03
C PHE A 11 15.45 1.79 -8.15
N LEU A 12 16.49 1.76 -7.31
CA LEU A 12 16.77 0.65 -6.40
C LEU A 12 15.59 0.34 -5.47
N ALA A 13 15.03 1.37 -4.82
CA ALA A 13 13.86 1.21 -3.97
C ALA A 13 12.65 0.63 -4.71
N SER A 14 12.38 1.14 -5.92
CA SER A 14 11.26 0.69 -6.75
C SER A 14 11.48 -0.73 -7.24
N ALA A 15 12.71 -1.07 -7.64
CA ALA A 15 13.09 -2.40 -8.06
C ALA A 15 12.95 -3.41 -6.92
N MET A 16 13.34 -3.05 -5.70
CA MET A 16 13.19 -3.92 -4.52
C MET A 16 11.73 -4.18 -4.17
N LEU A 17 10.87 -3.16 -4.19
CA LEU A 17 9.43 -3.34 -3.97
C LEU A 17 8.82 -4.23 -5.06
N CYS A 18 9.19 -3.98 -6.32
CA CYS A 18 8.71 -4.75 -7.47
C CYS A 18 9.15 -6.22 -7.37
N ALA A 19 10.41 -6.47 -7.04
CA ALA A 19 10.94 -7.81 -6.85
C ALA A 19 10.23 -8.55 -5.71
N ALA A 20 10.09 -7.94 -4.53
CA ALA A 20 9.35 -8.54 -3.42
C ALA A 20 7.89 -8.84 -3.79
N SER A 21 7.25 -7.93 -4.54
CA SER A 21 5.87 -8.12 -5.03
C SER A 21 5.75 -9.30 -5.99
N PHE A 22 6.71 -9.49 -6.91
CA PHE A 22 6.70 -10.61 -7.84
C PHE A 22 6.98 -11.95 -7.17
N VAL A 23 7.90 -11.99 -6.19
CA VAL A 23 8.17 -13.21 -5.43
C VAL A 23 6.96 -13.65 -4.62
N LEU A 24 6.23 -12.69 -4.02
CA LEU A 24 5.06 -12.99 -3.18
C LEU A 24 3.75 -13.16 -3.96
N ALA A 25 3.77 -12.91 -5.28
CA ALA A 25 2.63 -13.13 -6.15
C ALA A 25 2.22 -14.61 -6.14
N ILE A 26 0.92 -14.90 -6.31
CA ILE A 26 0.42 -16.30 -6.33
C ILE A 26 1.15 -17.14 -7.39
N SER A 27 1.31 -16.57 -8.59
CA SER A 27 2.03 -17.18 -9.70
C SER A 27 2.34 -16.09 -10.72
N LEU A 28 3.63 -15.87 -10.96
CA LEU A 28 4.07 -14.91 -11.98
C LEU A 28 3.61 -15.34 -13.37
N ARG A 29 3.65 -16.65 -13.66
CA ARG A 29 3.17 -17.21 -14.92
C ARG A 29 1.70 -16.90 -15.15
N GLU A 30 0.84 -17.15 -14.16
CA GLU A 30 -0.59 -16.87 -14.30
C GLU A 30 -0.85 -15.36 -14.42
N MET A 31 -0.09 -14.53 -13.70
CA MET A 31 -0.24 -13.09 -13.77
C MET A 31 0.12 -12.53 -15.16
N LEU A 32 1.17 -13.07 -15.79
CA LEU A 32 1.57 -12.71 -17.15
C LEU A 32 0.62 -13.27 -18.22
N TYR A 33 0.16 -14.50 -18.04
CA TYR A 33 -0.78 -15.13 -18.97
C TYR A 33 -2.14 -14.41 -18.95
N TRP A 34 -2.64 -14.05 -17.76
CA TRP A 34 -3.86 -13.27 -17.56
C TRP A 34 -3.58 -11.79 -17.33
N ILE A 35 -2.68 -11.17 -18.10
CA ILE A 35 -2.25 -9.78 -17.86
C ILE A 35 -3.42 -8.78 -17.90
N SER A 36 -4.43 -9.01 -18.75
CA SER A 36 -5.63 -8.16 -18.83
C SER A 36 -6.46 -8.22 -17.54
N GLY A 37 -6.63 -9.42 -16.97
CA GLY A 37 -7.28 -9.60 -15.67
C GLY A 37 -6.45 -9.05 -14.52
N SER A 38 -5.15 -9.33 -14.52
CA SER A 38 -4.20 -8.88 -13.49
C SER A 38 -4.05 -7.37 -13.45
N ALA A 39 -4.10 -6.69 -14.60
CA ALA A 39 -3.99 -5.24 -14.70
C ALA A 39 -5.10 -4.53 -13.90
N SER A 40 -6.29 -5.13 -13.82
CA SER A 40 -7.42 -4.62 -13.02
C SER A 40 -7.16 -4.61 -11.50
N TYR A 41 -6.05 -5.18 -11.06
CA TYR A 41 -5.59 -5.19 -9.66
C TYR A 41 -4.23 -4.54 -9.49
N MET A 42 -3.27 -4.78 -10.40
CA MET A 42 -1.91 -4.26 -10.27
C MET A 42 -1.82 -2.76 -10.57
N VAL A 43 -2.60 -2.26 -11.53
CA VAL A 43 -2.68 -0.82 -11.80
C VAL A 43 -3.29 -0.05 -10.62
N PRO A 44 -4.47 -0.45 -10.08
CA PRO A 44 -4.98 0.21 -8.88
C PRO A 44 -4.10 -0.02 -7.63
N ALA A 45 -3.35 -1.12 -7.53
CA ALA A 45 -2.35 -1.28 -6.47
C ALA A 45 -1.29 -0.16 -6.53
N LEU A 46 -0.75 0.13 -7.72
CA LEU A 46 0.19 1.23 -7.91
C LEU A 46 -0.44 2.59 -7.54
N PHE A 47 -1.70 2.82 -7.92
CA PHE A 47 -2.43 4.04 -7.54
C PHE A 47 -2.55 4.21 -6.03
N VAL A 48 -2.93 3.14 -5.33
CA VAL A 48 -3.01 3.13 -3.86
C VAL A 48 -1.64 3.37 -3.23
N ILE A 49 -0.57 2.76 -3.76
CA ILE A 49 0.79 3.01 -3.28
C ILE A 49 1.17 4.49 -3.43
N ILE A 50 0.92 5.09 -4.60
CA ILE A 50 1.24 6.50 -4.82
C ILE A 50 0.51 7.38 -3.81
N ILE A 51 -0.80 7.16 -3.63
CA ILE A 51 -1.62 7.88 -2.65
C ILE A 51 -1.06 7.68 -1.24
N LEU A 52 -0.89 6.42 -0.81
CA LEU A 52 -0.37 6.07 0.51
C LEU A 52 0.97 6.77 0.79
N VAL A 53 1.93 6.64 -0.13
CA VAL A 53 3.29 7.13 0.04
C VAL A 53 3.33 8.65 0.09
N GLU A 54 2.49 9.34 -0.70
CA GLU A 54 2.39 10.79 -0.68
C GLU A 54 1.71 11.32 0.58
N LEU A 55 0.61 10.70 1.02
CA LEU A 55 -0.10 11.09 2.25
C LEU A 55 0.77 10.87 3.49
N VAL A 56 1.43 9.70 3.59
CA VAL A 56 2.37 9.41 4.69
C VAL A 56 3.56 10.36 4.65
N ARG A 57 4.12 10.67 3.47
CA ARG A 57 5.20 11.65 3.32
C ARG A 57 4.76 13.03 3.80
N SER A 58 3.57 13.48 3.40
CA SER A 58 2.99 14.77 3.78
C SER A 58 2.86 14.86 5.31
N ALA A 59 2.24 13.84 5.92
CA ALA A 59 2.02 13.73 7.35
C ALA A 59 3.34 13.67 8.14
N ALA A 60 4.27 12.79 7.74
CA ALA A 60 5.53 12.58 8.44
C ALA A 60 6.48 13.78 8.38
N ASN A 61 6.37 14.61 7.34
CA ASN A 61 7.19 15.80 7.16
C ASN A 61 6.50 17.09 7.64
N GLU A 62 5.25 17.00 8.11
CA GLU A 62 4.43 18.14 8.50
C GLU A 62 4.32 19.17 7.36
N THR A 63 4.10 18.64 6.16
CA THR A 63 3.90 19.43 4.94
C THR A 63 2.48 19.22 4.43
N VAL A 64 1.98 20.17 3.66
CA VAL A 64 0.71 20.04 2.92
C VAL A 64 0.98 19.63 1.48
N LEU A 65 -0.01 19.03 0.84
CA LEU A 65 0.06 18.69 -0.57
C LEU A 65 -0.03 19.96 -1.41
N SER A 66 0.72 20.02 -2.51
CA SER A 66 0.54 21.09 -3.48
C SER A 66 -0.79 20.92 -4.24
N THR A 67 -1.30 22.00 -4.83
CA THR A 67 -2.51 21.95 -5.66
C THR A 67 -2.37 20.94 -6.81
N GLY A 68 -1.21 20.90 -7.47
CA GLY A 68 -0.94 19.92 -8.52
C GLY A 68 -0.96 18.48 -7.99
N GLN A 69 -0.44 18.25 -6.79
CA GLN A 69 -0.52 16.93 -6.14
C GLN A 69 -1.97 16.54 -5.84
N ILE A 70 -2.80 17.45 -5.32
CA ILE A 70 -4.22 17.17 -5.10
C ILE A 70 -4.92 16.79 -6.40
N VAL A 71 -4.69 17.53 -7.49
CA VAL A 71 -5.30 17.23 -8.79
C VAL A 71 -4.89 15.84 -9.27
N VAL A 72 -3.61 15.52 -9.24
CA VAL A 72 -3.09 14.20 -9.65
C VAL A 72 -3.64 13.09 -8.77
N LEU A 73 -3.59 13.25 -7.44
CA LEU A 73 -4.09 12.23 -6.51
C LEU A 73 -5.61 12.07 -6.58
N SER A 74 -6.36 13.12 -6.92
CA SER A 74 -7.81 13.04 -7.17
C SER A 74 -8.10 12.25 -8.45
N ALA A 75 -7.34 12.49 -9.53
CA ALA A 75 -7.48 11.73 -10.77
C ALA A 75 -7.12 10.26 -10.57
N ILE A 76 -6.02 9.97 -9.88
CA ILE A 76 -5.63 8.61 -9.47
C ILE A 76 -6.71 7.98 -8.58
N GLY A 77 -7.28 8.75 -7.64
CA GLY A 77 -8.36 8.33 -6.77
C GLY A 77 -9.63 7.93 -7.53
N PHE A 78 -10.02 8.72 -8.53
CA PHE A 78 -11.13 8.43 -9.43
C PHE A 78 -10.88 7.19 -10.28
N LEU A 79 -9.72 7.11 -10.96
CA LEU A 79 -9.37 5.98 -11.82
C LEU A 79 -9.23 4.66 -11.04
N GLY A 80 -8.62 4.71 -9.84
CA GLY A 80 -8.53 3.55 -8.96
C GLY A 80 -9.90 3.07 -8.48
N ALA A 81 -10.82 3.99 -8.21
CA ALA A 81 -12.19 3.66 -7.82
C ALA A 81 -13.02 3.00 -8.93
N LEU A 82 -12.64 3.15 -10.20
CA LEU A 82 -13.27 2.47 -11.33
C LEU A 82 -12.74 1.05 -11.58
N ALA A 83 -11.61 0.68 -10.98
CA ALA A 83 -10.88 -0.53 -11.36
C ALA A 83 -11.44 -1.81 -10.72
N ASN A 84 -11.74 -1.77 -9.41
CA ASN A 84 -12.33 -2.89 -8.68
C ASN A 84 -13.03 -2.42 -7.40
N GLU A 85 -13.77 -3.32 -6.77
CA GLU A 85 -14.78 -3.02 -5.75
C GLU A 85 -14.19 -2.64 -4.38
N PHE A 86 -12.94 -3.02 -4.08
CA PHE A 86 -12.32 -2.76 -2.78
C PHE A 86 -11.32 -1.61 -2.79
N THR A 87 -10.68 -1.30 -3.92
CA THR A 87 -9.75 -0.16 -4.07
C THR A 87 -10.33 1.18 -3.59
N PRO A 88 -11.57 1.58 -3.97
CA PRO A 88 -12.13 2.86 -3.51
C PRO A 88 -12.19 2.98 -1.99
N PHE A 89 -12.51 1.89 -1.27
CA PHE A 89 -12.57 1.90 0.20
C PHE A 89 -11.20 2.14 0.83
N TRP A 90 -10.15 1.56 0.25
CA TRP A 90 -8.77 1.81 0.68
C TRP A 90 -8.39 3.28 0.48
N ILE A 91 -8.69 3.82 -0.70
CA ILE A 91 -8.39 5.22 -1.00
C ILE A 91 -9.15 6.16 -0.06
N VAL A 92 -10.45 5.93 0.15
CA VAL A 92 -11.26 6.71 1.10
C VAL A 92 -10.65 6.65 2.50
N ALA A 93 -10.29 5.47 3.00
CA ALA A 93 -9.71 5.32 4.33
C ALA A 93 -8.37 6.07 4.47
N LEU A 94 -7.48 5.96 3.48
CA LEU A 94 -6.19 6.65 3.48
C LEU A 94 -6.36 8.18 3.42
N VAL A 95 -7.22 8.69 2.54
CA VAL A 95 -7.44 10.13 2.37
C VAL A 95 -8.16 10.71 3.58
N ALA A 96 -9.20 10.05 4.09
CA ALA A 96 -9.90 10.48 5.29
C ALA A 96 -8.97 10.45 6.52
N GLY A 97 -8.20 9.37 6.71
CA GLY A 97 -7.22 9.26 7.78
C GLY A 97 -6.14 10.34 7.72
N SER A 98 -5.64 10.65 6.52
CA SER A 98 -4.68 11.74 6.33
C SER A 98 -5.30 13.12 6.60
N GLY A 99 -6.54 13.35 6.15
CA GLY A 99 -7.29 14.57 6.40
C GLY A 99 -7.52 14.81 7.90
N LEU A 100 -7.91 13.75 8.64
CA LEU A 100 -8.05 13.79 10.09
C LEU A 100 -6.70 14.09 10.77
N PHE A 101 -5.64 13.39 10.39
CA PHE A 101 -4.30 13.64 10.95
C PHE A 101 -3.86 15.10 10.75
N ILE A 102 -4.02 15.63 9.54
CA ILE A 102 -3.65 17.02 9.22
C ILE A 102 -4.56 18.01 9.95
N ALA A 103 -5.85 17.71 10.16
CA ALA A 103 -6.78 18.55 10.91
C ALA A 103 -6.32 18.78 12.37
N PHE A 104 -5.79 17.75 13.02
CA PHE A 104 -5.35 17.82 14.41
C PHE A 104 -3.93 18.37 14.59
N TYR A 105 -3.02 18.10 13.64
CA TYR A 105 -1.59 18.34 13.83
C TYR A 105 -1.00 19.46 12.97
N HIS A 106 -1.72 19.98 11.97
CA HIS A 106 -1.21 21.04 11.10
C HIS A 106 -1.92 22.38 11.38
N PRO A 107 -1.19 23.51 11.54
CA PRO A 107 -1.78 24.80 11.89
C PRO A 107 -2.67 25.40 10.79
N ARG A 108 -2.49 24.96 9.54
CA ARG A 108 -3.31 25.35 8.38
C ARG A 108 -3.75 24.08 7.64
N PRO A 109 -4.83 23.42 8.07
CA PRO A 109 -5.22 22.14 7.51
C PRO A 109 -5.84 22.30 6.11
N GLN A 110 -5.39 21.48 5.16
CA GLN A 110 -5.82 21.52 3.77
C GLN A 110 -7.07 20.63 3.53
N LEU A 111 -8.13 20.86 4.29
CA LEU A 111 -9.31 19.97 4.29
C LEU A 111 -10.07 19.98 2.96
N ALA A 112 -10.14 21.13 2.29
CA ALA A 112 -10.77 21.24 0.98
C ALA A 112 -10.10 20.35 -0.08
N GLY A 113 -8.77 20.21 -0.02
CA GLY A 113 -8.02 19.32 -0.92
C GLY A 113 -8.36 17.84 -0.69
N HIS A 114 -8.44 17.42 0.58
CA HIS A 114 -8.86 16.06 0.94
C HIS A 114 -10.31 15.80 0.54
N ALA A 115 -11.20 16.78 0.72
CA ALA A 115 -12.60 16.69 0.29
C ALA A 115 -12.71 16.52 -1.24
N ALA A 116 -11.90 17.23 -2.03
CA ALA A 116 -11.85 17.07 -3.48
C ALA A 116 -11.41 15.66 -3.89
N MET A 117 -10.35 15.14 -3.25
CA MET A 117 -9.88 13.77 -3.47
C MET A 117 -10.95 12.73 -3.15
N LEU A 118 -11.60 12.86 -1.98
CA LEU A 118 -12.70 11.98 -1.58
C LEU A 118 -13.87 12.06 -2.56
N THR A 119 -14.26 13.26 -2.98
CA THR A 119 -15.36 13.47 -3.94
C THR A 119 -15.06 12.76 -5.26
N ALA A 120 -13.85 12.92 -5.81
CA ALA A 120 -13.43 12.24 -7.03
C ALA A 120 -13.48 10.71 -6.89
N THR A 121 -12.98 10.18 -5.77
CA THR A 121 -13.06 8.74 -5.47
C THR A 121 -14.51 8.25 -5.34
N PHE A 122 -15.39 9.01 -4.69
CA PHE A 122 -16.80 8.64 -4.55
C PHE A 122 -17.55 8.66 -5.88
N ILE A 123 -17.24 9.59 -6.78
CA ILE A 123 -17.81 9.59 -8.14
C ILE A 123 -17.39 8.31 -8.88
N GLY A 124 -16.10 7.93 -8.82
CA GLY A 124 -15.62 6.68 -9.42
C GLY A 124 -16.29 5.44 -8.81
N LEU A 125 -16.40 5.39 -7.48
CA LEU A 125 -17.09 4.32 -6.76
C LEU A 125 -18.57 4.21 -7.16
N ALA A 126 -19.27 5.34 -7.27
CA ALA A 126 -20.67 5.36 -7.67
C ALA A 126 -20.85 4.79 -9.09
N ILE A 127 -19.99 5.19 -10.04
CA ILE A 127 -20.00 4.64 -11.40
C ILE A 127 -19.75 3.13 -11.37
N LEU A 128 -18.76 2.67 -10.59
CA LEU A 128 -18.46 1.25 -10.46
C LEU A 128 -19.67 0.49 -9.91
N LEU A 129 -20.22 0.90 -8.76
CA LEU A 129 -21.31 0.19 -8.09
C LEU A 129 -22.59 0.16 -8.93
N LEU A 130 -22.90 1.24 -9.66
CA LEU A 130 -24.07 1.34 -10.51
C LEU A 130 -23.91 0.61 -11.85
N SER A 131 -22.73 0.04 -12.14
CA SER A 131 -22.52 -0.75 -13.34
C SER A 131 -23.38 -2.03 -13.32
N PRO A 132 -24.20 -2.29 -14.36
CA PRO A 132 -25.13 -3.42 -14.38
C PRO A 132 -24.42 -4.77 -14.33
N GLY A 133 -23.15 -4.85 -14.75
CA GLY A 133 -22.35 -6.07 -14.70
C GLY A 133 -22.15 -6.62 -13.28
N ASN A 134 -22.15 -5.75 -12.26
CA ASN A 134 -21.99 -6.18 -10.87
C ASN A 134 -23.19 -6.99 -10.37
N ALA A 135 -24.41 -6.58 -10.74
CA ALA A 135 -25.63 -7.29 -10.38
C ALA A 135 -25.68 -8.67 -11.06
N VAL A 136 -25.32 -8.74 -12.35
CA VAL A 136 -25.26 -10.00 -13.11
C VAL A 136 -24.24 -10.95 -12.49
N ARG A 137 -23.05 -10.45 -12.13
CA ARG A 137 -21.99 -11.26 -11.50
C ARG A 137 -22.43 -11.79 -10.14
N MET A 138 -22.99 -10.95 -9.27
CA MET A 138 -23.45 -11.41 -7.94
C MET A 138 -24.54 -12.48 -8.05
N ALA A 139 -25.43 -12.38 -9.04
CA ALA A 139 -26.47 -13.40 -9.27
C ALA A 139 -25.91 -14.76 -9.76
N ALA A 140 -24.70 -14.78 -10.31
CA ALA A 140 -24.07 -16.00 -10.81
C ALA A 140 -23.40 -16.86 -9.71
N TYR A 141 -23.17 -16.29 -8.52
CA TYR A 141 -22.49 -16.98 -7.42
C TYR A 141 -23.46 -17.25 -6.25
N PRO A 142 -23.67 -18.51 -5.82
CA PRO A 142 -24.64 -18.86 -4.76
C PRO A 142 -24.38 -18.22 -3.39
N GLU A 143 -23.12 -17.93 -3.09
CA GLU A 143 -22.71 -17.27 -1.84
C GLU A 143 -22.54 -15.74 -2.00
N GLY A 144 -22.70 -15.22 -3.21
CA GLY A 144 -22.67 -13.78 -3.48
C GLY A 144 -23.77 -13.06 -2.73
N GLY A 145 -23.47 -11.88 -2.18
CA GLY A 145 -24.43 -11.06 -1.44
C GLY A 145 -24.65 -11.46 0.03
N LYS A 146 -24.05 -12.56 0.52
CA LYS A 146 -24.21 -13.01 1.92
C LYS A 146 -23.30 -12.22 2.87
N ILE A 147 -23.82 -11.14 3.43
CA ILE A 147 -23.07 -10.21 4.31
C ILE A 147 -22.44 -10.91 5.52
N ALA A 148 -23.21 -11.74 6.24
CA ALA A 148 -22.71 -12.39 7.47
C ALA A 148 -21.55 -13.35 7.20
N ALA A 149 -21.66 -14.19 6.16
CA ALA A 149 -20.59 -15.09 5.74
C ALA A 149 -19.34 -14.31 5.29
N SER A 150 -19.54 -13.18 4.60
CA SER A 150 -18.45 -12.32 4.12
C SER A 150 -17.57 -11.77 5.24
N PHE A 151 -18.15 -11.41 6.39
CA PHE A 151 -17.37 -10.95 7.54
C PHE A 151 -16.50 -12.07 8.13
N SER A 152 -17.08 -13.25 8.37
CA SER A 152 -16.35 -14.40 8.91
C SER A 152 -15.23 -14.86 7.97
N MET A 153 -15.52 -14.96 6.68
CA MET A 153 -14.53 -15.34 5.67
C MET A 153 -13.47 -14.26 5.47
N GLY A 154 -13.83 -12.98 5.59
CA GLY A 154 -12.89 -11.88 5.58
C GLY A 154 -11.83 -12.01 6.69
N LEU A 155 -12.24 -12.39 7.90
CA LEU A 155 -11.30 -12.64 9.02
C LEU A 155 -10.42 -13.86 8.74
N TYR A 156 -11.00 -14.95 8.21
CA TYR A 156 -10.26 -16.15 7.86
C TYR A 156 -9.16 -15.88 6.83
N TYR A 157 -9.49 -15.21 5.72
CA TYR A 157 -8.50 -14.87 4.69
C TYR A 157 -7.49 -13.82 5.15
N LEU A 158 -7.90 -12.84 5.97
CA LEU A 158 -6.96 -11.92 6.61
C LEU A 158 -5.90 -12.69 7.41
N TRP A 159 -6.34 -13.61 8.27
CA TRP A 159 -5.43 -14.40 9.10
C TRP A 159 -4.48 -15.24 8.25
N LEU A 160 -5.01 -15.97 7.26
CA LEU A 160 -4.19 -16.76 6.33
C LEU A 160 -3.16 -15.90 5.60
N GLU A 161 -3.55 -14.73 5.12
CA GLU A 161 -2.64 -13.85 4.40
C GLU A 161 -1.54 -13.31 5.31
N LEU A 162 -1.87 -12.90 6.54
CA LEU A 162 -0.87 -12.42 7.49
C LEU A 162 0.14 -13.53 7.83
N VAL A 163 -0.33 -14.75 8.13
CA VAL A 163 0.54 -15.88 8.40
C VAL A 163 1.45 -16.14 7.20
N ARG A 164 0.88 -16.30 6.01
CA ARG A 164 1.66 -16.54 4.79
C ARG A 164 2.67 -15.42 4.55
N HIS A 165 2.23 -14.17 4.56
CA HIS A 165 3.07 -13.02 4.27
C HIS A 165 4.28 -12.92 5.20
N TYR A 166 4.09 -13.12 6.50
CA TYR A 166 5.19 -13.01 7.48
C TYR A 166 6.01 -14.29 7.65
N THR A 167 5.60 -15.42 7.05
CA THR A 167 6.48 -16.61 6.93
C THR A 167 7.45 -16.54 5.75
N GLU A 168 7.20 -15.66 4.78
CA GLU A 168 8.02 -15.56 3.57
C GLU A 168 9.28 -14.71 3.80
N SER A 169 10.44 -15.21 3.36
CA SER A 169 11.72 -14.50 3.48
C SER A 169 11.71 -13.17 2.71
N ALA A 170 10.99 -13.10 1.59
CA ALA A 170 10.91 -11.91 0.76
C ALA A 170 10.30 -10.71 1.47
N THR A 171 9.31 -10.95 2.35
CA THR A 171 8.73 -9.91 3.20
C THR A 171 9.79 -9.31 4.12
N TRP A 172 10.56 -10.16 4.80
CA TRP A 172 11.61 -9.72 5.72
C TRP A 172 12.78 -9.06 5.00
N ALA A 173 13.15 -9.54 3.81
CA ALA A 173 14.15 -8.91 2.97
C ALA A 173 13.73 -7.49 2.57
N TRP A 174 12.46 -7.29 2.18
CA TRP A 174 11.90 -5.97 1.89
C TRP A 174 11.90 -5.06 3.13
N LEU A 175 11.38 -5.52 4.26
CA LEU A 175 11.33 -4.70 5.49
C LEU A 175 12.73 -4.35 6.00
N GLY A 176 13.67 -5.31 5.95
CA GLY A 176 15.08 -5.10 6.27
C GLY A 176 15.73 -4.07 5.34
N PHE A 177 15.47 -4.17 4.03
CA PHE A 177 15.93 -3.18 3.06
C PHE A 177 15.41 -1.79 3.41
N VAL A 178 14.11 -1.64 3.67
CA VAL A 178 13.50 -0.35 4.02
C VAL A 178 14.11 0.22 5.31
N ALA A 179 14.35 -0.62 6.31
CA ALA A 179 14.99 -0.21 7.57
C ALA A 179 16.40 0.34 7.33
N LEU A 180 17.27 -0.44 6.67
CA LEU A 180 18.65 -0.04 6.37
C LEU A 180 18.68 1.22 5.50
N PHE A 181 17.87 1.24 4.44
CA PHE A 181 17.80 2.37 3.53
C PHE A 181 17.34 3.65 4.23
N SER A 182 16.35 3.55 5.12
CA SER A 182 15.83 4.70 5.85
C SER A 182 16.79 5.24 6.92
N VAL A 183 17.61 4.39 7.55
CA VAL A 183 18.58 4.81 8.58
C VAL A 183 19.87 5.36 7.95
N PHE A 184 20.39 4.68 6.93
CA PHE A 184 21.75 4.89 6.45
C PHE A 184 21.85 5.57 5.08
N VAL A 185 20.76 5.63 4.31
CA VAL A 185 20.78 6.26 2.98
C VAL A 185 20.03 7.58 2.99
N VAL A 186 18.89 7.64 3.69
CA VAL A 186 18.03 8.83 3.67
C VAL A 186 18.26 9.69 4.90
N PRO A 187 18.68 10.95 4.72
CA PRO A 187 18.69 11.93 5.80
C PRO A 187 17.27 12.10 6.34
N SER A 188 17.05 11.76 7.60
CA SER A 188 15.79 12.05 8.29
C SER A 188 16.06 13.00 9.46
N GLN A 189 15.17 13.97 9.62
CA GLN A 189 15.20 14.85 10.79
C GLN A 189 14.43 14.18 11.93
N PRO A 190 14.93 14.25 13.18
CA PRO A 190 14.18 13.82 14.35
C PRO A 190 12.84 14.55 14.42
N ARG A 191 11.78 13.83 14.81
CA ARG A 191 10.42 14.39 14.95
C ARG A 191 9.83 14.03 16.32
N PRO A 192 8.79 14.75 16.78
CA PRO A 192 8.14 14.43 18.05
C PRO A 192 7.65 12.99 18.09
N ALA A 193 8.16 12.20 19.05
CA ALA A 193 7.93 10.76 19.13
C ALA A 193 6.44 10.38 19.17
N ALA A 194 5.64 11.15 19.91
CA ALA A 194 4.20 10.91 20.04
C ALA A 194 3.45 10.99 18.71
N ARG A 195 3.79 11.98 17.85
CA ARG A 195 3.12 12.14 16.54
C ARG A 195 3.50 11.03 15.57
N LEU A 196 4.78 10.64 15.56
CA LEU A 196 5.25 9.50 14.77
C LEU A 196 4.53 8.21 15.20
N LEU A 197 4.37 7.99 16.51
CA LEU A 197 3.66 6.83 17.04
C LEU A 197 2.20 6.80 16.59
N VAL A 198 1.47 7.92 16.71
CA VAL A 198 0.08 8.04 16.24
C VAL A 198 -0.02 7.72 14.74
N LEU A 199 0.89 8.27 13.93
CA LEU A 199 0.91 8.00 12.49
C LEU A 199 1.19 6.53 12.18
N MET A 200 2.14 5.90 12.88
CA MET A 200 2.45 4.48 12.70
C MET A 200 1.29 3.57 13.10
N VAL A 201 0.70 3.78 14.28
CA VAL A 201 -0.44 3.00 14.76
C VAL A 201 -1.64 3.17 13.84
N GLY A 202 -1.94 4.42 13.44
CA GLY A 202 -3.01 4.71 12.49
C GLY A 202 -2.79 4.06 11.14
N LEU A 203 -1.55 4.05 10.63
CA LEU A 203 -1.21 3.39 9.38
C LEU A 203 -1.33 1.86 9.48
N VAL A 204 -0.85 1.25 10.56
CA VAL A 204 -1.02 -0.21 10.80
C VAL A 204 -2.52 -0.55 10.82
N ALA A 205 -3.32 0.22 11.56
CA ALA A 205 -4.77 0.02 11.61
C ALA A 205 -5.42 0.17 10.22
N ALA A 206 -5.04 1.21 9.45
CA ALA A 206 -5.57 1.43 8.11
C ALA A 206 -5.19 0.31 7.13
N VAL A 207 -3.97 -0.21 7.20
CA VAL A 207 -3.52 -1.33 6.36
C VAL A 207 -4.29 -2.59 6.72
N LEU A 208 -4.36 -2.96 8.00
CA LEU A 208 -5.09 -4.16 8.46
C LEU A 208 -6.59 -4.07 8.14
N ALA A 209 -7.21 -2.92 8.34
CA ALA A 209 -8.60 -2.69 7.97
C ALA A 209 -8.78 -2.76 6.44
N GLY A 210 -7.83 -2.26 5.65
CA GLY A 210 -7.83 -2.39 4.19
C GLY A 210 -7.78 -3.85 3.74
N LEU A 211 -6.86 -4.64 4.29
CA LEU A 211 -6.76 -6.08 4.02
C LEU A 211 -8.09 -6.77 4.33
N TYR A 212 -8.61 -6.56 5.53
CA TYR A 212 -9.88 -7.15 5.96
C TYR A 212 -11.04 -6.77 5.02
N THR A 213 -11.20 -5.48 4.74
CA THR A 213 -12.29 -4.99 3.89
C THR A 213 -12.19 -5.53 2.46
N ALA A 214 -10.98 -5.72 1.93
CA ALA A 214 -10.83 -6.34 0.61
C ALA A 214 -11.28 -7.79 0.59
N TYR A 215 -10.96 -8.59 1.60
CA TYR A 215 -11.45 -9.98 1.66
C TYR A 215 -12.95 -10.06 1.91
N VAL A 216 -13.51 -9.18 2.74
CA VAL A 216 -14.97 -9.08 2.94
C VAL A 216 -15.66 -8.75 1.62
N ILE A 217 -15.19 -7.72 0.89
CA ILE A 217 -15.79 -7.28 -0.37
C ILE A 217 -15.61 -8.33 -1.46
N ALA A 218 -14.43 -8.95 -1.54
CA ALA A 218 -14.16 -9.99 -2.54
C ALA A 218 -15.07 -11.21 -2.35
N TYR A 219 -15.21 -11.66 -1.10
CA TYR A 219 -16.12 -12.76 -0.77
C TYR A 219 -17.58 -12.38 -1.03
N PHE A 220 -17.99 -11.17 -0.63
CA PHE A 220 -19.32 -10.66 -0.88
C PHE A 220 -19.66 -10.61 -2.38
N ALA A 221 -18.71 -10.18 -3.22
CA ALA A 221 -18.94 -9.96 -4.63
C ALA A 221 -18.98 -11.26 -5.47
N THR A 222 -18.29 -12.32 -5.05
CA THR A 222 -18.00 -13.48 -5.92
C THR A 222 -17.81 -14.82 -5.20
N ALA A 223 -17.99 -14.87 -3.87
CA ALA A 223 -17.56 -16.00 -3.05
C ALA A 223 -16.04 -16.23 -3.09
N GLU A 224 -15.57 -17.47 -3.28
CA GLU A 224 -14.16 -17.86 -3.08
C GLU A 224 -13.20 -17.37 -4.18
N ASP A 225 -13.67 -17.13 -5.40
CA ASP A 225 -12.80 -16.98 -6.57
C ASP A 225 -12.13 -15.59 -6.73
N LEU A 226 -12.73 -14.49 -6.26
CA LEU A 226 -12.10 -13.16 -6.37
C LEU A 226 -11.14 -12.85 -5.22
N ALA A 227 -11.31 -13.51 -4.06
CA ALA A 227 -10.41 -13.38 -2.91
C ALA A 227 -8.96 -13.79 -3.28
N THR A 228 -8.81 -14.76 -4.18
CA THR A 228 -7.51 -15.17 -4.72
C THR A 228 -7.02 -14.22 -5.81
N ARG A 229 -7.88 -13.71 -6.71
CA ARG A 229 -7.48 -12.79 -7.80
C ARG A 229 -7.03 -11.42 -7.30
N GLY A 230 -7.70 -10.87 -6.29
CA GLY A 230 -7.33 -9.61 -5.64
C GLY A 230 -6.13 -9.72 -4.71
N ARG A 231 -5.69 -10.93 -4.36
CA ARG A 231 -4.61 -11.18 -3.40
C ARG A 231 -3.32 -10.44 -3.74
N ASN A 232 -2.90 -10.45 -5.01
CA ASN A 232 -1.67 -9.77 -5.40
C ASN A 232 -1.73 -8.27 -5.05
N GLN A 233 -2.89 -7.62 -5.21
CA GLN A 233 -3.05 -6.21 -4.86
C GLN A 233 -3.02 -6.01 -3.33
N VAL A 234 -3.58 -6.94 -2.57
CA VAL A 234 -3.49 -6.97 -1.10
C VAL A 234 -2.05 -7.11 -0.62
N VAL A 235 -1.28 -8.03 -1.20
CA VAL A 235 0.14 -8.25 -0.87
C VAL A 235 0.96 -6.99 -1.15
N VAL A 236 0.76 -6.38 -2.32
CA VAL A 236 1.45 -5.14 -2.69
C VAL A 236 1.11 -4.00 -1.73
N PHE A 237 -0.16 -3.88 -1.33
CA PHE A 237 -0.59 -2.90 -0.35
C PHE A 237 0.03 -3.15 1.04
N LEU A 238 0.11 -4.41 1.47
CA LEU A 238 0.75 -4.81 2.73
C LEU A 238 2.25 -4.52 2.73
N LEU A 239 2.97 -4.82 1.63
CA LEU A 239 4.39 -4.49 1.47
C LEU A 239 4.63 -2.98 1.56
N ALA A 240 3.85 -2.19 0.81
CA ALA A 240 3.99 -0.74 0.80
C ALA A 240 3.64 -0.11 2.15
N GLY A 241 2.56 -0.58 2.78
CA GLY A 241 2.12 -0.17 4.11
C GLY A 241 3.15 -0.52 5.19
N GLY A 242 3.61 -1.77 5.22
CA GLY A 242 4.65 -2.24 6.13
C GLY A 242 5.97 -1.50 5.95
N GLY A 243 6.39 -1.27 4.70
CA GLY A 243 7.53 -0.42 4.38
C GLY A 243 7.34 1.01 4.92
N CYS A 244 6.13 1.57 4.78
CA CYS A 244 5.81 2.87 5.37
C CYS A 244 5.96 2.91 6.89
N VAL A 245 5.47 1.90 7.59
CA VAL A 245 5.62 1.78 9.04
C VAL A 245 7.10 1.65 9.44
N VAL A 246 7.87 0.82 8.76
CA VAL A 246 9.30 0.61 9.06
C VAL A 246 10.12 1.87 8.82
N ALA A 247 9.87 2.58 7.71
CA ALA A 247 10.58 3.83 7.44
C ALA A 247 10.20 4.96 8.42
N LEU A 248 8.97 4.97 8.94
CA LEU A 248 8.59 5.86 10.05
C LEU A 248 9.32 5.47 11.33
N ALA A 249 9.38 4.17 11.66
CA ALA A 249 10.10 3.65 12.82
C ALA A 249 11.60 4.01 12.77
N ALA A 250 12.22 3.96 11.60
CA ALA A 250 13.60 4.35 11.39
C ALA A 250 13.90 5.80 11.82
N ARG A 251 12.90 6.69 11.86
CA ARG A 251 13.06 8.08 12.30
C ARG A 251 13.23 8.25 13.81
N PHE A 252 13.04 7.18 14.60
CA PHE A 252 13.41 7.17 16.01
C PHE A 252 14.92 7.02 16.22
N LEU A 253 15.66 6.59 15.20
CA LEU A 253 17.10 6.45 15.23
C LEU A 253 17.77 7.70 14.63
N PRO A 254 18.97 8.09 15.11
CA PRO A 254 19.76 9.13 14.46
C PRO A 254 20.07 8.73 13.01
N SER A 255 19.89 9.65 12.06
CA SER A 255 20.27 9.39 10.67
C SER A 255 21.79 9.34 10.53
N LEU A 256 22.30 8.24 9.99
CA LEU A 256 23.74 8.01 9.78
C LEU A 256 24.19 8.23 8.33
N GLY A 257 23.25 8.56 7.43
CA GLY A 257 23.51 8.74 6.00
C GLY A 257 24.31 9.98 5.60
N HIS A 258 24.76 10.78 6.57
CA HIS A 258 25.59 11.97 6.34
C HIS A 258 27.06 11.60 6.07
N HIS A 259 27.49 10.38 6.45
CA HIS A 259 28.83 9.89 6.20
C HIS A 259 28.87 9.07 4.90
N ALA A 260 29.60 9.56 3.90
CA ALA A 260 29.66 8.95 2.56
C ALA A 260 30.08 7.46 2.59
N HIS A 261 31.04 7.09 3.44
CA HIS A 261 31.48 5.71 3.61
C HIS A 261 30.38 4.80 4.20
N VAL A 262 29.64 5.29 5.20
CA VAL A 262 28.52 4.56 5.83
C VAL A 262 27.39 4.35 4.82
N ARG A 263 27.08 5.38 4.03
CA ARG A 263 26.06 5.32 2.97
C ARG A 263 26.41 4.29 1.88
N MET A 264 27.67 4.25 1.44
CA MET A 264 28.13 3.25 0.46
C MET A 264 28.04 1.81 1.00
N THR A 265 28.51 1.56 2.23
CA THR A 265 28.41 0.24 2.86
C THR A 265 26.95 -0.19 3.03
N ALA A 266 26.07 0.73 3.41
CA ALA A 266 24.64 0.44 3.53
C ALA A 266 23.98 0.13 2.18
N LEU A 267 24.37 0.80 1.09
CA LEU A 267 23.89 0.47 -0.25
C LEU A 267 24.35 -0.93 -0.69
N VAL A 268 25.59 -1.33 -0.34
CA VAL A 268 26.07 -2.70 -0.56
C VAL A 268 25.26 -3.70 0.26
N ALA A 269 25.01 -3.43 1.55
CA ALA A 269 24.18 -4.29 2.39
C ALA A 269 22.72 -4.39 1.88
N CYS A 270 22.16 -3.29 1.38
CA CYS A 270 20.86 -3.29 0.70
C CYS A 270 20.87 -4.15 -0.56
N GLY A 271 21.95 -4.09 -1.35
CA GLY A 271 22.19 -5.00 -2.47
C GLY A 271 22.30 -6.46 -2.01
N LEU A 272 22.93 -6.73 -0.87
CA LEU A 272 23.02 -8.09 -0.33
C LEU A 272 21.66 -8.66 0.08
N LEU A 273 20.79 -7.84 0.68
CA LEU A 273 19.40 -8.23 0.97
C LEU A 273 18.59 -8.56 -0.29
N SER A 274 18.95 -7.99 -1.45
CA SER A 274 18.31 -8.36 -2.71
C SER A 274 18.61 -9.81 -3.14
N PHE A 275 19.71 -10.43 -2.67
CA PHE A 275 19.97 -11.86 -2.91
C PHE A 275 19.02 -12.77 -2.12
N LEU A 276 18.51 -12.34 -0.95
CA LEU A 276 17.49 -13.10 -0.23
C LEU A 276 16.15 -13.16 -0.99
N LEU A 277 15.91 -12.22 -1.91
CA LEU A 277 14.76 -12.27 -2.84
C LEU A 277 14.97 -13.25 -4.00
N LEU A 278 16.23 -13.54 -4.35
CA LEU A 278 16.58 -14.48 -5.42
C LEU A 278 16.50 -15.93 -4.94
N ASP A 279 16.89 -16.20 -3.69
CA ASP A 279 16.91 -17.54 -3.11
C ASP A 279 15.50 -18.14 -2.93
N SER A 280 14.50 -17.28 -2.64
CA SER A 280 13.08 -17.68 -2.57
C SER A 280 12.47 -18.15 -3.90
N VAL A 281 13.13 -17.90 -5.04
CA VAL A 281 12.68 -18.35 -6.37
C VAL A 281 13.44 -19.61 -6.84
N ALA A 282 14.64 -19.86 -6.30
CA ALA A 282 15.49 -20.96 -6.73
C ALA A 282 15.12 -22.34 -6.12
N LEU A 283 14.23 -22.38 -5.13
CA LEU A 283 13.85 -23.59 -4.38
C LEU A 283 12.36 -23.97 -4.49
N GLY A 284 11.58 -23.27 -5.34
CA GLY A 284 10.14 -23.51 -5.55
C GLY A 284 9.81 -24.15 -6.88
#